data_AF-A0A420IS05-F1
#
_entry.id   AF-A0A420IS05-F1
#
_cell.length_a   1.000
_cell.length_b   1.000
_cell.length_c   1.000
_cell.angle_alpha   90.00
_cell.angle_beta   90.00
_cell.angle_gamma   90.00
#
_symmetry.space_group_name_H-M   'P 1'
#
loop_
_entity.id
_entity.type
_entity.pdbx_description
1 polymer ?
#
loop_
_entity_poly.entity_id
_entity_poly.type
_entity_poly.pdbx_seq_one_letter_code
_entity_poly.pdbx_strand_id
1 'polypeptide(L)'
;MASNDNVKIKLFWLEQSRSQRILWLLEELKLPYELETFHRDKVTMLADPELKKVHALGKSPVISITSPESSQPLIIAESGFIVEYLLDRFSNGNTLLPKRFGEDDAVKVGSETEQWMRFKYFLHYAEGSLMTLMLLGLFTSKIKNSPVPFFIKPIVNVISSKIRSSYLDENFKTHFTFLENQLATSPNEGKYLCGPSLTGADILMSFPLIAAKEAFPITGLLEKNYPTLFNYIIALEKEPGYQKAAQKIIEIEGKFSAVL
;
A
#
# COMPACT_ATOMS: atom_id res chain seq x y z
N MET A 1 -20.83 20.79 -7.52
CA MET A 1 -19.50 20.14 -7.57
C MET A 1 -18.51 21.24 -7.91
N ALA A 2 -17.54 21.52 -7.04
CA ALA A 2 -16.51 22.50 -7.36
C ALA A 2 -15.75 21.99 -8.60
N SER A 3 -15.52 22.87 -9.59
CA SER A 3 -14.70 22.53 -10.74
C SER A 3 -13.30 22.20 -10.22
N ASN A 4 -12.88 20.95 -10.42
CA ASN A 4 -11.57 20.45 -10.04
C ASN A 4 -10.44 21.04 -10.91
N ASP A 5 -10.77 21.91 -11.87
CA ASP A 5 -9.90 22.33 -12.97
C ASP A 5 -8.70 23.19 -12.52
N ASN A 6 -8.64 23.60 -11.25
CA ASN A 6 -7.56 24.45 -10.73
C ASN A 6 -6.93 23.93 -9.41
N VAL A 7 -7.20 22.68 -9.02
CA VAL A 7 -6.55 22.10 -7.84
C VAL A 7 -5.17 21.57 -8.22
N LYS A 8 -4.13 22.02 -7.50
CA LYS A 8 -2.76 21.49 -7.66
C LYS A 8 -2.49 20.43 -6.61
N ILE A 9 -2.12 19.23 -7.06
CA ILE A 9 -1.70 18.13 -6.19
C ILE A 9 -0.19 17.96 -6.35
N LYS A 10 0.53 17.88 -5.25
CA LYS A 10 1.94 17.46 -5.24
C LYS A 10 2.08 16.23 -4.37
N LEU A 11 2.74 15.20 -4.89
CA LEU A 11 3.13 14.00 -4.15
C LEU A 11 4.60 14.11 -3.74
N PHE A 12 4.87 14.02 -2.44
CA PHE A 12 6.21 13.88 -1.90
C PHE A 12 6.55 12.38 -1.85
N TRP A 13 7.22 11.91 -2.89
CA TRP A 13 7.49 10.50 -3.12
C TRP A 13 8.86 10.11 -2.55
N LEU A 14 8.91 9.03 -1.77
CA LEU A 14 10.15 8.48 -1.23
C LEU A 14 10.44 7.14 -1.88
N GLU A 15 11.69 6.89 -2.25
CA GLU A 15 12.09 5.61 -2.83
C GLU A 15 11.81 4.42 -1.90
N GLN A 16 11.46 3.27 -2.51
CA GLN A 16 11.15 2.02 -1.80
C GLN A 16 10.17 2.28 -0.63
N SER A 17 9.07 2.94 -0.94
CA SER A 17 8.11 3.37 0.07
C SER A 17 6.67 3.30 -0.41
N ARG A 18 5.78 3.41 0.56
CA ARG A 18 4.34 3.42 0.40
C ARG A 18 3.83 4.55 -0.51
N SER A 19 4.65 5.54 -0.91
CA SER A 19 4.24 6.55 -1.89
C SER A 19 3.94 5.99 -3.26
N GLN A 20 4.49 4.82 -3.61
CA GLN A 20 4.21 4.23 -4.92
C GLN A 20 2.72 3.96 -5.13
N ARG A 21 2.00 3.51 -4.10
CA ARG A 21 0.55 3.26 -4.23
C ARG A 21 -0.26 4.54 -4.39
N ILE A 22 0.22 5.67 -3.86
CA ILE A 22 -0.43 6.97 -4.05
C ILE A 22 -0.16 7.48 -5.47
N LEU A 23 1.06 7.30 -5.97
CA LEU A 23 1.38 7.60 -7.37
C LEU A 23 0.48 6.79 -8.32
N TRP A 24 0.32 5.50 -8.08
CA TRP A 24 -0.62 4.67 -8.83
C TRP A 24 -2.07 5.17 -8.71
N LEU A 25 -2.55 5.48 -7.51
CA LEU A 25 -3.90 6.03 -7.34
C LEU A 25 -4.13 7.32 -8.15
N LEU A 26 -3.14 8.21 -8.21
CA LEU A 26 -3.23 9.43 -9.00
C LEU A 26 -3.32 9.14 -10.51
N GLU A 27 -2.61 8.12 -11.00
CA GLU A 27 -2.72 7.65 -12.39
C GLU A 27 -4.12 7.08 -12.70
N GLU A 28 -4.68 6.26 -11.81
CA GLU A 28 -6.02 5.67 -12.00
C GLU A 28 -7.13 6.74 -11.93
N LEU A 29 -6.97 7.73 -11.06
CA LEU A 29 -7.87 8.89 -10.99
C LEU A 29 -7.66 9.90 -12.12
N LYS A 30 -6.60 9.73 -12.94
CA LYS A 30 -6.21 10.65 -14.01
C LYS A 30 -6.05 12.09 -13.52
N LEU A 31 -5.56 12.25 -12.29
CA LEU A 31 -5.35 13.56 -11.69
C LEU A 31 -4.00 14.13 -12.16
N PRO A 32 -3.93 15.42 -12.54
CA PRO A 32 -2.65 16.07 -12.73
C PRO A 32 -1.96 16.23 -11.37
N TYR A 33 -0.67 15.93 -11.32
CA TYR A 33 0.13 16.09 -10.11
C TYR A 33 1.57 16.50 -10.42
N GLU A 34 2.19 17.17 -9.46
CA GLU A 34 3.63 17.37 -9.37
C GLU A 34 4.24 16.26 -8.50
N LEU A 35 5.46 15.84 -8.82
CA LEU A 35 6.20 14.85 -8.04
C LEU A 35 7.46 15.51 -7.48
N GLU A 36 7.67 15.38 -6.18
CA GLU A 36 8.90 15.77 -5.50
C GLU A 36 9.52 14.52 -4.90
N THR A 37 10.70 14.12 -5.37
CA THR A 37 11.33 12.85 -4.98
C THR A 37 12.31 13.03 -3.82
N PHE A 38 12.31 12.06 -2.92
CA PHE A 38 13.19 11.95 -1.77
C PHE A 38 13.87 10.58 -1.79
N HIS A 39 15.07 10.52 -1.23
CA HIS A 39 15.88 9.31 -1.16
C HIS A 39 16.11 8.89 0.28
N ARG A 40 16.52 7.63 0.45
CA ARG A 40 16.90 7.09 1.74
C ARG A 40 18.41 7.23 1.92
N ASP A 41 18.81 7.45 3.17
CA ASP A 41 20.21 7.33 3.53
C ASP A 41 20.69 5.89 3.29
N LYS A 42 21.79 5.74 2.54
CA LYS A 42 22.26 4.43 2.04
C LYS A 42 22.70 3.46 3.14
N VAL A 43 22.93 3.95 4.36
CA VAL A 43 23.39 3.15 5.51
C VAL A 43 22.23 2.82 6.43
N THR A 44 21.48 3.83 6.85
CA THR A 44 20.40 3.72 7.84
C THR A 44 19.05 3.35 7.23
N MET A 45 18.90 3.56 5.92
CA MET A 45 17.64 3.45 5.16
C MET A 45 16.53 4.39 5.66
N LEU A 46 16.87 5.38 6.48
CA LEU A 46 15.93 6.41 6.91
C LEU A 46 15.64 7.39 5.77
N ALA A 47 14.46 7.99 5.79
CA ALA A 47 14.11 9.04 4.84
C ALA A 47 15.00 10.27 5.03
N ASP A 48 15.21 11.03 3.96
CA ASP A 48 15.85 12.34 4.01
C ASP A 48 15.22 13.21 5.13
N PRO A 49 16.02 13.78 6.05
CA PRO A 49 15.54 14.71 7.07
C PRO A 49 14.70 15.88 6.52
N GLU A 50 14.92 16.29 5.27
CA GLU A 50 14.15 17.33 4.58
C GLU A 50 12.65 16.99 4.50
N LEU A 51 12.27 15.72 4.50
CA LEU A 51 10.86 15.30 4.52
C LEU A 51 10.14 15.77 5.81
N LYS A 52 10.88 16.06 6.89
CA LYS A 52 10.30 16.67 8.11
C LYS A 52 9.80 18.10 7.90
N LYS A 53 10.32 18.81 6.88
CA LYS A 53 9.83 20.14 6.50
C LYS A 53 8.45 20.08 5.84
N VAL A 54 8.11 18.93 5.25
CA VAL A 54 6.79 18.67 4.66
C VAL A 54 5.80 18.22 5.73
N HIS A 55 6.16 17.23 6.55
CA HIS A 55 5.33 16.74 7.64
C HIS A 55 6.20 16.30 8.82
N ALA A 56 5.82 16.68 10.05
CA ALA A 56 6.66 16.56 11.25
C ALA A 56 7.22 15.16 11.53
N LEU A 57 6.51 14.10 11.12
CA LEU A 57 6.99 12.71 11.28
C LEU A 57 8.11 12.31 10.30
N GLY A 58 8.32 13.05 9.21
CA GLY A 58 9.30 12.72 8.17
C GLY A 58 9.07 11.34 7.56
N LYS A 59 7.79 10.98 7.33
CA LYS A 59 7.36 9.70 6.76
C LYS A 59 6.65 9.93 5.45
N SER A 60 6.66 8.89 4.61
CA SER A 60 5.96 8.84 3.33
C SER A 60 4.84 7.79 3.39
N PRO A 61 3.72 8.01 2.68
CA PRO A 61 3.45 9.13 1.78
C PRO A 61 2.87 10.37 2.44
N VAL A 62 3.07 11.49 1.76
CA VAL A 62 2.44 12.78 2.03
C VAL A 62 2.08 13.42 0.69
N ILE A 63 0.93 14.08 0.63
CA ILE A 63 0.56 14.96 -0.49
C ILE A 63 0.30 16.36 0.02
N SER A 64 0.50 17.36 -0.83
CA SER A 64 -0.05 18.71 -0.64
C SER A 64 -1.11 18.99 -1.69
N ILE A 65 -2.20 19.61 -1.28
CA ILE A 65 -3.29 20.05 -2.16
C ILE A 65 -3.48 21.55 -2.01
N THR A 66 -3.34 22.28 -3.11
CA THR A 66 -3.57 23.74 -3.15
C THR A 66 -4.81 24.03 -3.98
N SER A 67 -5.81 24.64 -3.35
CA SER A 67 -7.01 25.18 -4.02
C SER A 67 -6.81 26.68 -4.27
N PRO A 68 -7.37 27.26 -5.35
CA PRO A 68 -7.38 28.71 -5.57
C PRO A 68 -8.00 29.50 -4.42
N GLU A 69 -8.89 28.87 -3.65
CA GLU A 69 -9.62 29.50 -2.54
C GLU A 69 -8.83 29.48 -1.22
N SER A 70 -7.71 28.75 -1.15
CA SER A 70 -6.90 28.62 0.07
C SER A 70 -5.59 29.38 -0.05
N SER A 71 -5.25 30.12 1.01
CA SER A 71 -3.97 30.82 1.12
C SER A 71 -2.79 29.88 1.47
N GLN A 72 -3.09 28.67 1.93
CA GLN A 72 -2.08 27.67 2.33
C GLN A 72 -2.41 26.28 1.76
N PRO A 73 -1.40 25.48 1.41
CA PRO A 73 -1.61 24.10 0.97
C PRO A 73 -2.15 23.23 2.12
N LEU A 74 -3.11 22.37 1.81
CA LEU A 74 -3.53 21.30 2.70
C LEU A 74 -2.54 20.15 2.62
N ILE A 75 -1.86 19.84 3.73
CA ILE A 75 -0.95 18.69 3.83
C ILE A 75 -1.72 17.48 4.36
N ILE A 76 -1.67 16.37 3.63
CA ILE A 76 -2.34 15.12 3.99
C ILE A 76 -1.31 14.00 4.04
N ALA A 77 -1.18 13.37 5.21
CA ALA A 77 -0.35 12.21 5.47
C ALA A 77 -1.23 11.00 5.82
N GLU A 78 -0.64 9.81 5.90
CA GLU A 78 -1.29 8.49 6.05
C GLU A 78 -1.97 7.97 4.79
N SER A 79 -1.55 6.80 4.31
CA SER A 79 -1.99 6.32 3.00
C SER A 79 -3.46 5.98 2.93
N GLY A 80 -4.02 5.37 3.99
CA GLY A 80 -5.46 5.12 4.07
C GLY A 80 -6.24 6.42 3.94
N PHE A 81 -5.84 7.44 4.71
CA PHE A 81 -6.50 8.74 4.70
C PHE A 81 -6.33 9.48 3.36
N ILE A 82 -5.14 9.45 2.76
CA ILE A 82 -4.91 10.02 1.42
C ILE A 82 -5.82 9.35 0.39
N VAL A 83 -5.93 8.02 0.41
CA VAL A 83 -6.81 7.29 -0.53
C VAL A 83 -8.27 7.69 -0.32
N GLU A 84 -8.77 7.70 0.92
CA GLU A 84 -10.14 8.13 1.21
C GLU A 84 -10.40 9.56 0.74
N TYR A 85 -9.52 10.50 1.08
CA TYR A 85 -9.67 11.89 0.68
C TYR A 85 -9.72 12.04 -0.84
N LEU A 86 -8.80 11.41 -1.57
CA LEU A 86 -8.74 11.52 -3.01
C LEU A 86 -9.96 10.87 -3.67
N LEU A 87 -10.40 9.71 -3.19
CA LEU A 87 -11.59 9.05 -3.73
C LEU A 87 -12.86 9.84 -3.44
N ASP A 88 -13.04 10.36 -2.23
CA ASP A 88 -14.21 11.15 -1.86
C ASP A 88 -14.34 12.45 -2.66
N ARG A 89 -13.21 13.02 -3.13
CA ARG A 89 -13.20 14.30 -3.86
C ARG A 89 -13.12 14.14 -5.37
N PHE A 90 -12.46 13.10 -5.86
CA PHE A 90 -12.06 12.99 -7.26
C PHE A 90 -12.48 11.70 -7.96
N SER A 91 -13.04 10.70 -7.25
CA SER A 91 -13.47 9.45 -7.91
C SER A 91 -14.57 9.67 -8.95
N ASN A 92 -15.42 10.69 -8.76
CA ASN A 92 -16.54 11.01 -9.65
C ASN A 92 -17.42 9.78 -9.99
N GLY A 93 -17.63 8.89 -9.01
CA GLY A 93 -18.44 7.68 -9.18
C GLY A 93 -17.77 6.56 -9.99
N ASN A 94 -16.45 6.64 -10.20
CA ASN A 94 -15.70 5.53 -10.78
C ASN A 94 -15.67 4.30 -9.87
N THR A 95 -15.11 3.20 -10.38
CA THR A 95 -15.07 1.92 -9.66
C THR A 95 -14.09 1.90 -8.49
N LEU A 96 -13.20 2.89 -8.36
CA LEU A 96 -12.18 2.90 -7.31
C LEU A 96 -12.78 3.05 -5.90
N LEU A 97 -13.97 3.68 -5.82
CA LEU A 97 -14.77 3.84 -4.61
C LEU A 97 -16.10 3.08 -4.80
N PRO A 98 -16.29 1.89 -4.20
CA PRO A 98 -17.53 1.15 -4.35
C PRO A 98 -18.71 1.91 -3.76
N LYS A 99 -19.93 1.67 -4.28
CA LYS A 99 -21.14 2.27 -3.71
C LYS A 99 -21.37 1.72 -2.30
N ARG A 100 -21.52 2.62 -1.32
CA ARG A 100 -21.80 2.24 0.08
C ARG A 100 -23.13 1.51 0.23
N PHE A 101 -24.17 1.99 -0.43
CA PHE A 101 -25.52 1.42 -0.39
C PHE A 101 -26.00 1.05 -1.79
N GLY A 102 -26.89 0.06 -1.89
CA GLY A 102 -27.58 -0.31 -3.13
C GLY A 102 -28.64 0.71 -3.53
N GLU A 103 -29.39 0.43 -4.61
CA GLU A 103 -30.40 1.34 -5.16
C GLU A 103 -31.76 1.28 -4.44
N ASP A 104 -31.98 0.28 -3.58
CA ASP A 104 -33.26 0.09 -2.87
C ASP A 104 -33.20 0.52 -1.39
N ASP A 105 -34.14 1.39 -1.02
CA ASP A 105 -34.19 2.14 0.23
C ASP A 105 -34.72 1.33 1.43
N ALA A 106 -33.81 1.04 2.35
CA ALA A 106 -33.84 1.59 3.70
C ALA A 106 -32.45 1.41 4.31
N VAL A 107 -31.72 2.52 4.49
CA VAL A 107 -30.43 2.47 5.20
C VAL A 107 -30.68 1.99 6.62
N LYS A 108 -30.18 0.80 6.92
CA LYS A 108 -30.28 0.13 8.22
C LYS A 108 -28.89 -0.32 8.65
N VAL A 109 -28.73 -0.66 9.92
CA VAL A 109 -27.47 -1.24 10.39
C VAL A 109 -27.17 -2.50 9.59
N GLY A 110 -26.01 -2.53 8.91
CA GLY A 110 -25.59 -3.65 8.07
C GLY A 110 -26.16 -3.66 6.66
N SER A 111 -26.76 -2.57 6.18
CA SER A 111 -27.24 -2.46 4.80
C SER A 111 -26.17 -2.02 3.80
N GLU A 112 -24.92 -1.82 4.25
CA GLU A 112 -23.79 -1.57 3.36
C GLU A 112 -23.58 -2.72 2.37
N THR A 113 -23.16 -2.40 1.15
CA THR A 113 -22.80 -3.43 0.17
C THR A 113 -21.59 -4.23 0.65
N GLU A 114 -21.51 -5.51 0.28
CA GLU A 114 -20.34 -6.33 0.62
C GLU A 114 -19.04 -5.73 0.05
N GLN A 115 -19.09 -5.16 -1.16
CA GLN A 115 -17.95 -4.49 -1.80
C GLN A 115 -17.45 -3.31 -0.94
N TRP A 116 -18.37 -2.50 -0.40
CA TRP A 116 -18.04 -1.40 0.49
C TRP A 116 -17.43 -1.88 1.81
N MET A 117 -18.02 -2.92 2.41
CA MET A 117 -17.53 -3.48 3.68
C MET A 117 -16.12 -4.04 3.52
N ARG A 118 -15.85 -4.76 2.43
CA ARG A 118 -14.50 -5.25 2.09
C ARG A 118 -13.54 -4.11 1.79
N PHE A 119 -13.97 -3.11 1.02
CA PHE A 119 -13.16 -1.92 0.74
C PHE A 119 -12.71 -1.23 2.04
N LYS A 120 -13.64 -0.94 2.95
CA LYS A 120 -13.33 -0.35 4.25
C LYS A 120 -12.42 -1.25 5.08
N TYR A 121 -12.70 -2.55 5.14
CA TYR A 121 -11.85 -3.50 5.87
C TYR A 121 -10.41 -3.50 5.34
N PHE A 122 -10.21 -3.67 4.03
CA PHE A 122 -8.88 -3.77 3.43
C PHE A 122 -8.11 -2.46 3.43
N LEU A 123 -8.81 -1.32 3.35
CA LEU A 123 -8.21 0.00 3.52
C LEU A 123 -7.52 0.14 4.89
N HIS A 124 -8.12 -0.39 5.96
CA HIS A 124 -7.53 -0.37 7.31
C HIS A 124 -6.56 -1.54 7.54
N TYR A 125 -6.89 -2.74 7.06
CA TYR A 125 -6.09 -3.97 7.22
C TYR A 125 -4.70 -3.84 6.58
N ALA A 126 -4.58 -3.12 5.46
CA ALA A 126 -3.31 -2.92 4.77
C ALA A 126 -2.22 -2.41 5.73
N GLU A 127 -2.51 -1.36 6.53
CA GLU A 127 -1.56 -0.80 7.50
C GLU A 127 -1.63 -1.46 8.87
N GLY A 128 -2.85 -1.60 9.40
CA GLY A 128 -3.07 -2.03 10.79
C GLY A 128 -2.77 -3.51 11.03
N SER A 129 -2.72 -4.32 9.98
CA SER A 129 -2.51 -5.77 10.09
C SER A 129 -1.31 -6.22 9.25
N LEU A 130 -1.45 -6.24 7.92
CA LEU A 130 -0.46 -6.89 7.07
C LEU A 130 0.88 -6.15 7.07
N MET A 131 0.87 -4.83 6.87
CA MET A 131 2.12 -4.06 6.84
C MET A 131 2.85 -4.08 8.19
N THR A 132 2.11 -4.11 9.30
CA THR A 132 2.70 -4.26 10.65
C THR A 132 3.46 -5.60 10.76
N LEU A 133 2.87 -6.69 10.31
CA LEU A 133 3.54 -8.00 10.27
C LEU A 133 4.76 -7.99 9.33
N MET A 134 4.64 -7.35 8.16
CA MET A 134 5.74 -7.20 7.21
C MET A 134 6.94 -6.46 7.82
N LEU A 135 6.71 -5.39 8.59
CA LEU A 135 7.78 -4.66 9.28
C LEU A 135 8.46 -5.53 10.34
N LEU A 136 7.71 -6.32 11.11
CA LEU A 136 8.30 -7.23 12.10
C LEU A 136 9.18 -8.29 11.42
N GLY A 137 8.74 -8.84 10.29
CA GLY A 137 9.53 -9.74 9.46
C GLY A 137 10.82 -9.10 8.95
N LEU A 138 10.73 -7.87 8.43
CA LEU A 138 11.88 -7.10 7.97
C LEU A 138 12.89 -6.83 9.09
N PHE A 139 12.45 -6.37 10.26
CA PHE A 139 13.32 -6.11 11.41
C PHE A 139 13.97 -7.40 11.93
N THR A 140 13.21 -8.49 12.00
CA THR A 140 13.75 -9.80 12.39
C THR A 140 14.85 -10.26 11.43
N SER A 141 14.65 -10.05 10.12
CA SER A 141 15.67 -10.32 9.09
C SER A 141 16.91 -9.42 9.27
N LYS A 142 16.73 -8.13 9.54
CA LYS A 142 17.85 -7.20 9.81
C LYS A 142 18.65 -7.60 11.05
N ILE A 143 18.00 -8.05 12.13
CA ILE A 143 18.67 -8.57 13.33
C ILE A 143 19.51 -9.80 12.96
N LYS A 144 18.92 -10.77 12.26
CA LYS A 144 19.63 -11.96 11.79
C LYS A 144 20.85 -11.62 10.94
N ASN A 145 20.75 -10.60 10.10
CA ASN A 145 21.82 -10.17 9.18
C ASN A 145 22.76 -9.11 9.76
N SER A 146 22.59 -8.71 11.02
CA SER A 146 23.42 -7.67 11.63
C SER A 146 24.91 -8.06 11.65
N PRO A 147 25.82 -7.09 11.39
CA PRO A 147 27.27 -7.31 11.37
C PRO A 147 27.79 -7.40 12.81
N VAL A 148 27.57 -8.55 13.45
CA VAL A 148 28.08 -8.86 14.79
C VAL A 148 29.29 -9.78 14.71
N PRO A 149 30.21 -9.74 15.70
CA PRO A 149 31.33 -10.68 15.77
C PRO A 149 30.88 -12.14 15.68
N PHE A 150 31.71 -13.00 15.05
CA PHE A 150 31.32 -14.38 14.74
C PHE A 150 30.90 -15.19 15.98
N PHE A 151 31.46 -14.87 17.16
CA PHE A 151 31.16 -15.55 18.42
C PHE A 151 29.78 -15.17 19.01
N ILE A 152 29.21 -14.02 18.64
CA ILE A 152 27.84 -13.60 19.03
C ILE A 152 26.80 -14.12 18.03
N LYS A 153 27.21 -14.35 16.77
CA LYS A 153 26.31 -14.73 15.67
C LYS A 153 25.41 -15.95 15.97
N PRO A 154 25.87 -17.03 16.64
CA PRO A 154 25.01 -18.16 16.98
C PRO A 154 23.81 -17.76 17.86
N ILE A 155 24.02 -16.90 18.85
CA ILE A 155 22.98 -16.45 19.79
C ILE A 155 21.93 -15.62 19.04
N VAL A 156 22.37 -14.68 18.20
CA VAL A 156 21.49 -13.86 17.35
C VAL A 156 20.65 -14.74 16.43
N ASN A 157 21.28 -15.74 15.80
CA ASN A 157 20.57 -16.67 14.91
C ASN A 157 19.50 -17.48 15.66
N VAL A 158 19.78 -17.95 16.88
CA VAL A 158 18.80 -18.67 17.70
C VAL A 158 17.60 -17.79 18.03
N ILE A 159 17.84 -16.55 18.50
CA ILE A 159 16.77 -15.61 18.86
C ILE A 159 15.90 -15.29 17.62
N SER A 160 16.51 -14.90 16.49
CA SER A 160 15.78 -14.59 15.27
C SER A 160 15.02 -15.80 14.73
N SER A 161 15.60 -17.00 14.79
CA SER A 161 14.92 -18.23 14.37
C SER A 161 13.73 -18.57 15.28
N LYS A 162 13.84 -18.30 16.58
CA LYS A 162 12.74 -18.52 17.52
C LYS A 162 11.58 -17.56 17.26
N ILE A 163 11.84 -16.26 17.13
CA ILE A 163 10.82 -15.25 16.77
C ILE A 163 10.11 -15.66 15.48
N ARG A 164 10.89 -16.13 14.49
CA ARG A 164 10.34 -16.59 13.23
C ARG A 164 9.39 -17.78 13.40
N SER A 165 9.91 -18.88 13.95
CA SER A 165 9.15 -20.13 14.09
C SER A 165 7.99 -20.05 15.09
N SER A 166 8.07 -19.22 16.13
CA SER A 166 7.02 -19.12 17.15
C SER A 166 5.95 -18.08 16.87
N TYR A 167 6.20 -17.13 15.94
CA TYR A 167 5.30 -16.02 15.69
C TYR A 167 5.14 -15.72 14.21
N LEU A 168 6.22 -15.37 13.50
CA LEU A 168 6.11 -14.86 12.13
C LEU A 168 5.59 -15.90 11.14
N ASP A 169 6.10 -17.13 11.15
CA ASP A 169 5.75 -18.14 10.14
C ASP A 169 4.25 -18.49 10.20
N GLU A 170 3.71 -18.74 11.41
CA GLU A 170 2.28 -19.02 11.58
C GLU A 170 1.42 -17.79 11.25
N ASN A 171 1.84 -16.58 11.64
CA ASN A 171 1.09 -15.37 11.30
C ASN A 171 1.09 -15.12 9.78
N PHE A 172 2.22 -15.26 9.09
CA PHE A 172 2.25 -15.12 7.63
C PHE A 172 1.34 -16.15 6.97
N LYS A 173 1.40 -17.41 7.43
CA LYS A 173 0.49 -18.46 6.96
C LYS A 173 -0.97 -18.07 7.17
N THR A 174 -1.36 -17.61 8.36
CA THR A 174 -2.71 -17.15 8.66
C THR A 174 -3.15 -16.01 7.75
N HIS A 175 -2.33 -14.97 7.59
CA HIS A 175 -2.66 -13.81 6.78
C HIS A 175 -2.77 -14.15 5.29
N PHE A 176 -1.87 -15.00 4.76
CA PHE A 176 -1.93 -15.40 3.35
C PHE A 176 -3.06 -16.37 3.06
N THR A 177 -3.34 -17.33 3.96
CA THR A 177 -4.54 -18.17 3.83
C THR A 177 -5.82 -17.35 3.91
N PHE A 178 -5.88 -16.36 4.80
CA PHE A 178 -7.01 -15.43 4.87
C PHE A 178 -7.19 -14.69 3.54
N LEU A 179 -6.13 -14.09 3.00
CA LEU A 179 -6.20 -13.34 1.75
C LEU A 179 -6.51 -14.21 0.52
N GLU A 180 -5.93 -15.41 0.43
CA GLU A 180 -6.28 -16.43 -0.59
C GLU A 180 -7.79 -16.71 -0.56
N ASN A 181 -8.35 -16.95 0.63
CA ASN A 181 -9.77 -17.23 0.81
C ASN A 181 -10.66 -16.00 0.50
N GLN A 182 -10.21 -14.79 0.83
CA GLN A 182 -10.95 -13.56 0.53
C GLN A 182 -11.05 -13.32 -0.97
N LEU A 183 -9.98 -13.62 -1.74
CA LEU A 183 -10.02 -13.56 -3.19
C LEU A 183 -10.91 -14.65 -3.77
N ALA A 184 -10.87 -15.88 -3.23
CA ALA A 184 -11.73 -16.97 -3.66
C ALA A 184 -13.23 -16.70 -3.45
N THR A 185 -13.57 -15.84 -2.48
CA THR A 185 -14.95 -15.41 -2.20
C THR A 185 -15.22 -13.98 -2.63
N SER A 186 -14.45 -13.43 -3.57
CA SER A 186 -14.63 -12.04 -4.02
C SER A 186 -16.09 -11.78 -4.45
N PRO A 187 -16.70 -10.64 -4.05
CA PRO A 187 -18.08 -10.33 -4.40
C PRO A 187 -18.31 -10.39 -5.90
N ASN A 188 -19.45 -10.97 -6.31
CA ASN A 188 -19.82 -11.14 -7.72
C ASN A 188 -18.79 -11.93 -8.55
N GLU A 189 -18.14 -12.93 -7.94
CA GLU A 189 -17.08 -13.74 -8.59
C GLU A 189 -15.96 -12.86 -9.17
N GLY A 190 -15.66 -11.78 -8.44
CA GLY A 190 -14.73 -10.75 -8.86
C GLY A 190 -13.27 -11.20 -8.87
N LYS A 191 -12.45 -10.50 -9.64
CA LYS A 191 -10.99 -10.76 -9.71
C LYS A 191 -10.16 -9.93 -8.72
N TYR A 192 -10.78 -9.00 -7.98
CA TYR A 192 -10.13 -8.15 -6.98
C TYR A 192 -10.66 -8.43 -5.57
N LEU A 193 -10.08 -7.83 -4.53
CA LEU A 193 -10.49 -8.10 -3.14
C LEU A 193 -11.93 -7.65 -2.84
N CYS A 194 -12.37 -6.58 -3.50
CA CYS A 194 -13.67 -5.96 -3.23
C CYS A 194 -14.73 -6.30 -4.28
N GLY A 195 -14.39 -7.04 -5.34
CA GLY A 195 -15.33 -7.46 -6.36
C GLY A 195 -14.72 -7.45 -7.77
N PRO A 196 -15.53 -7.16 -8.81
CA PRO A 196 -15.11 -7.32 -10.21
C PRO A 196 -14.17 -6.22 -10.73
N SER A 197 -14.09 -5.09 -10.03
CA SER A 197 -13.33 -3.91 -10.46
C SER A 197 -12.28 -3.49 -9.43
N LEU A 198 -11.19 -2.88 -9.91
CA LEU A 198 -10.12 -2.36 -9.07
C LEU A 198 -10.68 -1.28 -8.13
N THR A 199 -10.29 -1.35 -6.87
CA THR A 199 -10.62 -0.35 -5.84
C THR A 199 -9.39 0.30 -5.22
N GLY A 200 -9.57 1.42 -4.51
CA GLY A 200 -8.49 2.01 -3.71
C GLY A 200 -7.93 1.07 -2.63
N ALA A 201 -8.72 0.08 -2.18
CA ALA A 201 -8.26 -0.93 -1.25
C ALA A 201 -7.25 -1.89 -1.90
N ASP A 202 -7.48 -2.30 -3.15
CA ASP A 202 -6.52 -3.11 -3.92
C ASP A 202 -5.21 -2.35 -4.14
N ILE A 203 -5.29 -1.07 -4.48
CA ILE A 203 -4.12 -0.18 -4.63
C ILE A 203 -3.35 -0.08 -3.31
N LEU A 204 -4.02 0.09 -2.16
CA LEU A 204 -3.35 0.10 -0.86
C LEU A 204 -2.69 -1.22 -0.50
N MET A 205 -3.38 -2.33 -0.77
CA MET A 205 -2.93 -3.69 -0.50
C MET A 205 -1.76 -4.12 -1.39
N SER A 206 -1.62 -3.52 -2.58
CA SER A 206 -0.56 -3.85 -3.52
C SER A 206 0.84 -3.78 -2.90
N PHE A 207 1.14 -2.71 -2.17
CA PHE A 207 2.46 -2.49 -1.61
C PHE A 207 2.90 -3.60 -0.63
N PRO A 208 2.16 -3.90 0.46
CA PRO A 208 2.57 -4.98 1.36
C PRO A 208 2.57 -6.35 0.70
N LEU A 209 1.73 -6.59 -0.32
CA LEU A 209 1.69 -7.88 -1.02
C LEU A 209 2.85 -8.07 -2.00
N ILE A 210 3.20 -7.05 -2.79
CA ILE A 210 4.38 -7.04 -3.65
C ILE A 210 5.63 -7.20 -2.78
N ALA A 211 5.70 -6.49 -1.64
CA ALA A 211 6.76 -6.67 -0.66
C ALA A 211 6.83 -8.11 -0.14
N ALA A 212 5.68 -8.72 0.16
CA ALA A 212 5.64 -10.09 0.63
C ALA A 212 6.15 -11.09 -0.42
N LYS A 213 5.80 -10.87 -1.70
CA LYS A 213 6.27 -11.68 -2.83
C LYS A 213 7.78 -11.55 -3.03
N GLU A 214 8.30 -10.32 -3.05
CA GLU A 214 9.74 -10.09 -3.22
C GLU A 214 10.55 -10.62 -2.03
N ALA A 215 10.01 -10.48 -0.82
CA ALA A 215 10.59 -11.01 0.42
C ALA A 215 10.19 -12.46 0.72
N PHE A 216 9.89 -13.29 -0.28
CA PHE A 216 9.46 -14.69 -0.07
C PHE A 216 10.35 -15.53 0.87
N PRO A 217 11.69 -15.34 0.96
CA PRO A 217 12.50 -16.09 1.93
C PRO A 217 12.14 -15.75 3.38
N ILE A 218 11.58 -14.56 3.62
CA ILE A 218 11.12 -14.09 4.93
C ILE A 218 9.65 -14.50 5.15
N THR A 219 8.80 -14.28 4.16
CA THR A 219 7.34 -14.38 4.31
C THR A 219 6.79 -15.78 4.03
N GLY A 220 7.46 -16.57 3.17
CA GLY A 220 6.95 -17.86 2.71
C GLY A 220 5.84 -17.76 1.65
N LEU A 221 5.57 -16.57 1.10
CA LEU A 221 4.58 -16.39 0.04
C LEU A 221 5.10 -16.99 -1.27
N LEU A 222 4.54 -18.14 -1.66
CA LEU A 222 4.90 -18.87 -2.88
C LEU A 222 3.62 -19.27 -3.63
N GLU A 223 3.66 -19.21 -4.96
CA GLU A 223 2.54 -19.57 -5.84
C GLU A 223 1.98 -20.97 -5.54
N LYS A 224 2.86 -21.96 -5.32
CA LYS A 224 2.44 -23.34 -5.01
C LYS A 224 1.54 -23.48 -3.76
N ASN A 225 1.64 -22.53 -2.82
CA ASN A 225 0.89 -22.55 -1.57
C ASN A 225 -0.34 -21.62 -1.62
N TYR A 226 -0.24 -20.54 -2.40
CA TYR A 226 -1.23 -19.45 -2.48
C TYR A 226 -1.42 -19.00 -3.93
N PRO A 227 -1.92 -19.87 -4.83
CA PRO A 227 -1.92 -19.59 -6.26
C PRO A 227 -2.84 -18.42 -6.63
N THR A 228 -3.99 -18.26 -5.95
CA THR A 228 -4.93 -17.16 -6.24
C THR A 228 -4.35 -15.83 -5.82
N LEU A 229 -3.81 -15.76 -4.60
CA LEU A 229 -3.18 -14.56 -4.06
C LEU A 229 -1.93 -14.19 -4.88
N PHE A 230 -1.11 -15.16 -5.25
CA PHE A 230 0.08 -14.90 -6.05
C PHE A 230 -0.31 -14.33 -7.42
N ASN A 231 -1.28 -14.94 -8.10
CA ASN A 231 -1.76 -14.45 -9.40
C ASN A 231 -2.44 -13.08 -9.30
N TYR A 232 -3.17 -12.81 -8.22
CA TYR A 232 -3.71 -11.49 -7.93
C TYR A 232 -2.61 -10.43 -7.82
N ILE A 233 -1.49 -10.72 -7.13
CA ILE A 233 -0.35 -9.79 -7.03
C ILE A 233 0.24 -9.50 -8.41
N ILE A 234 0.44 -10.55 -9.22
CA ILE A 234 0.92 -10.38 -10.60
C ILE A 234 -0.06 -9.56 -11.44
N ALA A 235 -1.38 -9.72 -11.22
CA ALA A 235 -2.39 -8.92 -11.91
C ALA A 235 -2.31 -7.45 -11.51
N LEU A 236 -2.16 -7.14 -10.21
CA LEU A 236 -1.97 -5.76 -9.73
C LEU A 236 -0.74 -5.09 -10.37
N GLU A 237 0.39 -5.79 -10.44
CA GLU A 237 1.60 -5.27 -11.10
C GLU A 237 1.40 -5.03 -12.60
N LYS A 238 0.46 -5.74 -13.24
CA LYS A 238 0.14 -5.58 -14.67
C LYS A 238 -0.94 -4.53 -14.92
N GLU A 239 -1.54 -3.95 -13.89
CA GLU A 239 -2.52 -2.89 -14.07
C GLU A 239 -1.89 -1.70 -14.82
N PRO A 240 -2.57 -1.13 -15.83
CA PRO A 240 -2.01 -0.06 -16.63
C PRO A 240 -1.56 1.16 -15.82
N GLY A 241 -2.31 1.55 -14.78
CA GLY A 241 -1.91 2.66 -13.91
C GLY A 241 -0.67 2.32 -13.07
N TYR A 242 -0.49 1.08 -12.64
CA TYR A 242 0.69 0.66 -11.89
C TYR A 242 1.94 0.75 -12.77
N GLN A 243 1.84 0.23 -14.00
CA GLN A 243 2.92 0.28 -14.98
C GLN A 243 3.28 1.72 -15.35
N LYS A 244 2.28 2.60 -15.54
CA LYS A 244 2.53 4.04 -15.78
C LYS A 244 3.22 4.71 -14.59
N ALA A 245 2.77 4.44 -13.37
CA ALA A 245 3.39 4.98 -12.17
C ALA A 245 4.84 4.51 -12.02
N ALA A 246 5.12 3.23 -12.26
CA ALA A 246 6.47 2.68 -12.23
C ALA A 246 7.35 3.30 -13.33
N GLN A 247 6.84 3.39 -14.56
CA GLN A 247 7.53 3.97 -15.69
C GLN A 247 7.91 5.45 -15.45
N LYS A 248 7.01 6.23 -14.85
CA LYS A 248 7.32 7.62 -14.48
C LYS A 248 8.48 7.74 -13.50
N ILE A 249 8.57 6.83 -12.53
CA ILE A 249 9.74 6.79 -11.63
C ILE A 249 11.00 6.38 -12.38
N ILE A 250 10.93 5.42 -13.30
CA ILE A 250 12.08 5.02 -14.14
C ILE A 250 12.57 6.21 -14.97
N GLU A 251 11.67 7.03 -15.51
CA GLU A 251 12.04 8.23 -16.28
C GLU A 251 12.74 9.30 -15.44
N ILE A 252 12.36 9.44 -14.17
CA ILE A 252 12.91 10.46 -13.26
C ILE A 252 14.20 9.98 -12.59
N GLU A 253 14.23 8.73 -12.12
CA GLU A 253 15.27 8.17 -11.26
C GLU A 253 16.17 7.15 -11.97
N GLY A 254 15.87 6.79 -13.22
CA GLY A 254 16.58 5.78 -14.02
C GLY A 254 16.30 4.34 -13.63
N LYS A 255 15.60 4.09 -12.52
CA LYS A 255 15.23 2.76 -12.02
C LYS A 255 14.00 2.84 -11.12
N PHE A 256 13.33 1.72 -10.94
CA PHE A 256 12.23 1.59 -9.99
C PHE A 256 12.37 0.28 -9.20
N SER A 257 12.12 0.38 -7.89
CA SER A 257 11.92 -0.76 -7.00
C SER A 257 10.79 -0.39 -6.06
N ALA A 258 9.77 -1.24 -6.01
CA ALA A 258 8.58 -0.98 -5.21
C ALA A 258 8.90 -1.04 -3.71
N VAL A 259 9.89 -1.84 -3.30
CA VAL A 259 10.09 -2.21 -1.89
C VAL A 259 11.56 -2.20 -1.48
N LEU A 260 11.77 -2.23 -0.17
CA LEU A 260 13.07 -2.10 0.52
C LEU A 260 13.92 -3.37 0.43
#